data_AF-A0A5C7PPI4-F1
#
_entry.id   AF-A0A5C7PPI4-F1
#
_cell.length_a   1.000
_cell.length_b   1.000
_cell.length_c   1.000
_cell.angle_alpha   90.00
_cell.angle_beta   90.00
_cell.angle_gamma   90.00
#
_symmetry.space_group_name_H-M   'P 1'
#
loop_
_entity.id
_entity.type
_entity.pdbx_description
1 polymer ?
#
loop_
_entity_poly.entity_id
_entity_poly.type
_entity_poly.pdbx_seq_one_letter_code
_entity_poly.pdbx_strand_id
1 'polypeptide(L)'
;MQAHYPAEFRREMGCTEEELLRWLPGAVDGRPVTLMPRAADVAIGSGRLELAWRELPPRRIALMRMPRLAIVFHFEGVGEAERQAFMRFFDLYTQRGGG
;
A
#
# COMPACT_ATOMS: atom_id res chain seq x y z
N MET A 1 15.76 -5.20 5.03
CA MET A 1 15.46 -3.97 5.80
C MET A 1 15.70 -2.80 4.85
N GLN A 2 14.64 -2.28 4.22
CA GLN A 2 14.77 -1.14 3.32
C GLN A 2 14.91 0.11 4.21
N ALA A 3 16.12 0.68 4.24
CA ALA A 3 16.52 1.65 5.27
C ALA A 3 15.98 3.08 5.06
N HIS A 4 15.26 3.32 3.97
CA HIS A 4 14.68 4.63 3.65
C HIS A 4 13.54 4.46 2.65
N TYR A 5 12.39 5.09 2.94
CA TYR A 5 11.29 5.20 1.99
C TYR A 5 11.31 6.61 1.39
N PRO A 6 11.58 6.75 0.09
CA PRO A 6 11.51 8.05 -0.59
C PRO A 6 10.06 8.57 -0.58
N ALA A 7 9.89 9.84 -0.90
CA ALA A 7 8.56 10.44 -1.00
C ALA A 7 7.69 9.76 -2.06
N GLU A 8 8.27 9.25 -3.15
CA GLU A 8 7.56 8.45 -4.14
C GLU A 8 8.28 7.13 -4.42
N PHE A 9 7.54 6.02 -4.41
CA PHE A 9 8.03 4.72 -4.89
C PHE A 9 6.89 3.81 -5.33
N ARG A 10 7.25 2.66 -5.90
CA ARG A 10 6.30 1.66 -6.38
C ARG A 10 6.58 0.30 -5.75
N ARG A 11 5.53 -0.47 -5.49
CA ARG A 11 5.60 -1.82 -4.96
C ARG A 11 4.67 -2.75 -5.72
N GLU A 12 5.10 -3.99 -5.90
CA GLU A 12 4.22 -5.05 -6.39
C GLU A 12 3.72 -5.88 -5.20
N MET A 13 2.41 -6.12 -5.15
CA MET A 13 1.76 -7.00 -4.19
C MET A 13 1.11 -8.19 -4.90
N GLY A 14 1.19 -9.36 -4.28
CA GLY A 14 0.60 -10.60 -4.78
C GLY A 14 -0.89 -10.74 -4.42
N CYS A 15 -1.69 -9.69 -4.60
CA CYS A 15 -3.10 -9.64 -4.21
C CYS A 15 -3.96 -9.04 -5.33
N THR A 16 -5.28 -9.16 -5.20
CA THR A 16 -6.26 -8.47 -6.04
C THR A 16 -6.54 -7.06 -5.52
N GLU A 17 -7.24 -6.25 -6.32
CA GLU A 17 -7.76 -4.95 -5.88
C GLU A 17 -8.76 -5.10 -4.72
N GLU A 18 -9.63 -6.12 -4.74
CA GLU A 18 -10.60 -6.37 -3.67
C GLU A 18 -9.93 -6.72 -2.33
N GLU A 19 -8.85 -7.51 -2.37
CA GLU A 19 -8.04 -7.81 -1.19
C GLU A 19 -7.38 -6.56 -0.63
N LEU A 20 -6.76 -5.74 -1.49
CA LEU A 20 -6.18 -4.47 -1.08
C LEU A 20 -7.24 -3.57 -0.41
N LEU A 21 -8.41 -3.41 -1.03
CA LEU A 21 -9.50 -2.59 -0.50
C LEU A 21 -10.00 -3.09 0.87
N ARG A 22 -10.03 -4.42 1.07
CA ARG A 22 -10.38 -5.02 2.37
C ARG A 22 -9.31 -4.73 3.44
N TRP A 23 -8.04 -4.76 3.07
CA TRP A 23 -6.93 -4.55 3.99
C TRP A 23 -6.68 -3.08 4.30
N LEU A 24 -6.93 -2.17 3.35
CA LEU A 24 -6.58 -0.75 3.44
C LEU A 24 -7.03 -0.08 4.75
N PRO A 25 -8.30 -0.20 5.20
CA PRO A 25 -8.74 0.42 6.46
C PRO A 25 -7.95 -0.04 7.69
N GLY A 26 -7.53 -1.32 7.72
CA GLY A 26 -6.68 -1.85 8.79
C GLY A 26 -5.21 -1.52 8.62
N ALA A 27 -4.70 -1.52 7.38
CA ALA A 27 -3.31 -1.26 7.03
C ALA A 27 -2.88 0.20 7.29
N VAL A 28 -3.83 1.13 7.36
CA VAL A 28 -3.59 2.54 7.69
C VAL A 28 -3.62 2.85 9.18
N ASP A 29 -3.81 1.83 10.05
CA ASP A 29 -3.83 1.97 11.53
C ASP A 29 -4.91 2.94 12.02
N GLY A 30 -6.12 2.85 11.46
CA GLY A 30 -7.25 3.71 11.84
C GLY A 30 -7.16 5.18 11.37
N ARG A 31 -6.15 5.53 10.56
CA ARG A 31 -6.05 6.87 9.97
C ARG A 31 -7.20 7.13 8.99
N PRO A 32 -7.67 8.39 8.86
CA PRO A 32 -8.67 8.74 7.86
C PRO A 32 -8.20 8.36 6.45
N VAL A 33 -9.02 7.58 5.76
CA VAL A 33 -8.78 7.16 4.39
C VAL A 33 -9.96 7.56 3.51
N THR A 34 -9.67 8.18 2.38
CA THR A 34 -10.64 8.49 1.33
C THR A 34 -10.36 7.56 0.16
N LEU A 35 -11.28 6.63 -0.10
CA LEU A 35 -11.17 5.69 -1.20
C LEU A 35 -11.71 6.31 -2.48
N MET A 36 -10.97 6.11 -3.57
CA MET A 36 -11.30 6.55 -4.92
C MET A 36 -11.15 5.39 -5.90
N PRO A 37 -11.63 5.50 -7.15
CA PRO A 37 -11.40 4.47 -8.15
C PRO A 37 -9.89 4.26 -8.38
N ARG A 38 -9.38 3.08 -8.02
CA ARG A 38 -7.97 2.69 -8.14
C ARG A 38 -6.97 3.59 -7.40
N ALA A 39 -7.43 4.30 -6.39
CA ALA A 39 -6.62 5.19 -5.59
C ALA A 39 -7.17 5.36 -4.17
N ALA A 40 -6.33 5.80 -3.24
CA ALA A 40 -6.75 6.15 -1.89
C ALA A 40 -5.87 7.25 -1.30
N ASP A 41 -6.47 8.19 -0.60
CA ASP A 41 -5.73 9.21 0.16
C ASP A 41 -5.81 8.91 1.64
N VAL A 42 -4.67 8.88 2.30
CA VAL A 42 -4.53 8.60 3.73
C VAL A 42 -3.93 9.81 4.42
N ALA A 43 -4.62 10.34 5.42
CA ALA A 43 -4.09 11.44 6.23
C ALA A 43 -3.01 10.92 7.20
N ILE A 44 -1.83 11.54 7.19
CA ILE A 44 -0.70 11.17 8.07
C ILE A 44 -0.13 12.44 8.70
N GLY A 45 -0.46 12.67 9.97
CA GLY A 45 -0.04 13.89 10.68
C GLY A 45 -0.58 15.14 10.00
N SER A 46 0.31 16.05 9.59
CA SER A 46 -0.02 17.22 8.77
C SER A 46 0.04 17.00 7.26
N GLY A 47 0.54 15.83 6.83
CA GLY A 47 0.67 15.45 5.43
C GLY A 47 -0.34 14.39 5.00
N ARG A 48 -0.12 13.84 3.81
CA ARG A 48 -0.93 12.76 3.26
C ARG A 48 -0.08 11.76 2.47
N LEU A 49 -0.63 10.56 2.33
CA LEU A 49 -0.18 9.55 1.40
C LEU A 49 -1.26 9.33 0.35
N GLU A 50 -0.89 9.54 -0.90
CA GLU A 50 -1.68 9.18 -2.06
C GLU A 50 -1.23 7.80 -2.53
N LEU A 51 -2.18 6.89 -2.62
CA LEU A 51 -2.01 5.56 -3.18
C LEU A 51 -2.69 5.51 -4.53
N ALA A 52 -2.01 4.92 -5.51
CA ALA A 52 -2.61 4.57 -6.78
C ALA A 52 -2.22 3.14 -7.13
N TRP A 53 -3.14 2.34 -7.66
CA TRP A 53 -2.83 0.96 -8.02
C TRP A 53 -3.39 0.56 -9.37
N ARG A 54 -2.78 -0.49 -9.93
CA ARG A 54 -3.24 -1.13 -11.16
C ARG A 54 -2.99 -2.62 -11.11
N GLU A 55 -3.92 -3.38 -11.65
CA GLU A 55 -3.77 -4.81 -11.86
C GLU A 55 -2.69 -5.06 -12.93
N LEU A 56 -1.80 -5.99 -12.64
CA LEU A 56 -0.80 -6.48 -13.57
C LEU A 56 -1.23 -7.85 -14.11
N PRO A 57 -0.74 -8.25 -15.29
CA PRO A 57 -0.93 -9.61 -15.77
C PRO A 57 -0.51 -10.63 -14.70
N PRO A 58 -1.40 -11.57 -14.34
CA PRO A 58 -1.14 -12.53 -13.27
C PRO A 58 0.05 -13.40 -13.65
N ARG A 59 0.90 -13.70 -12.67
CA ARG A 59 2.06 -14.56 -12.92
C ARG A 59 1.62 -16.01 -12.83
N ARG A 60 1.84 -16.75 -13.91
CA ARG A 60 1.55 -18.19 -13.98
C ARG A 60 2.82 -18.98 -13.74
N ILE A 61 2.81 -19.82 -12.70
CA ILE A 61 3.87 -20.79 -12.44
C ILE A 61 3.19 -22.16 -12.44
N ALA A 62 3.37 -22.93 -13.52
CA ALA A 62 2.61 -24.16 -13.80
C ALA A 62 1.09 -23.95 -13.69
N LEU A 63 0.41 -24.66 -12.77
CA LEU A 63 -1.02 -24.57 -12.52
C LEU A 63 -1.40 -23.40 -11.59
N MET A 64 -0.44 -22.76 -10.93
CA MET A 64 -0.69 -21.67 -10.00
C MET A 64 -0.84 -20.34 -10.74
N ARG A 65 -1.91 -19.59 -10.43
CA ARG A 65 -2.14 -18.23 -10.92
C ARG A 65 -2.08 -17.27 -9.73
N MET A 66 -1.03 -16.46 -9.66
CA MET A 66 -0.87 -15.44 -8.62
C MET A 66 -1.36 -14.08 -9.15
N PRO A 67 -2.34 -13.43 -8.49
CA PRO A 67 -2.71 -12.05 -8.80
C PRO A 67 -1.54 -11.11 -8.51
N ARG A 68 -1.46 -10.01 -9.25
CA ARG A 68 -0.37 -9.03 -9.11
C ARG A 68 -0.97 -7.64 -9.20
N LEU A 69 -0.64 -6.82 -8.23
CA LEU A 69 -1.09 -5.44 -8.15
C LEU A 69 0.14 -4.54 -8.01
N ALA A 70 0.32 -3.62 -8.95
CA ALA A 70 1.32 -2.56 -8.82
C ALA A 70 0.69 -1.40 -8.06
N ILE A 71 1.32 -0.98 -6.96
CA ILE A 71 0.89 0.12 -6.10
C ILE A 71 1.97 1.20 -6.14
N VAL A 72 1.57 2.44 -6.30
CA VAL A 72 2.38 3.64 -6.20
C VAL A 72 2.05 4.31 -4.88
N PHE A 73 3.10 4.68 -4.14
CA PHE A 73 3.02 5.42 -2.89
C PHE A 73 3.60 6.80 -3.15
N HIS A 74 2.83 7.84 -2.87
CA HIS A 74 3.24 9.22 -2.98
C HIS A 74 2.94 9.97 -1.67
N PHE A 75 3.98 10.27 -0.91
CA PHE A 75 3.90 11.00 0.35
C PHE A 75 4.13 12.49 0.13
N GLU A 76 3.17 13.30 0.56
CA GLU A 76 3.25 14.76 0.50
C GLU A 76 3.18 15.35 1.91
N GLY A 77 4.16 16.19 2.28
CA GLY A 77 4.18 16.86 3.58
C GLY A 77 4.37 15.96 4.81
N VAL A 78 4.73 14.69 4.62
CA VAL A 78 5.00 13.71 5.69
C VAL A 78 6.50 13.66 5.98
N GLY A 79 6.93 13.68 7.23
CA GLY A 79 8.34 13.60 7.60
C GLY A 79 8.94 12.20 7.33
N GLU A 80 10.27 12.09 7.20
CA GLU A 80 10.91 10.79 6.94
C GLU A 80 10.61 9.74 8.02
N ALA A 81 10.72 10.13 9.29
CA ALA A 81 10.44 9.22 10.42
C ALA A 81 8.99 8.72 10.41
N GLU A 82 8.03 9.59 10.06
CA GLU A 82 6.61 9.22 9.93
C GLU A 82 6.39 8.30 8.74
N ARG A 83 7.02 8.55 7.58
CA ARG A 83 6.98 7.64 6.43
C ARG A 83 7.50 6.25 6.81
N GLN A 84 8.62 6.18 7.52
CA GLN A 84 9.19 4.91 7.96
C GLN A 84 8.28 4.16 8.94
N ALA A 85 7.72 4.87 9.94
CA ALA A 85 6.81 4.28 10.91
C ALA A 85 5.52 3.77 10.24
N PHE A 86 4.94 4.57 9.35
CA PHE A 86 3.76 4.21 8.56
C PHE A 86 4.05 2.97 7.71
N MET A 87 5.11 2.99 6.89
CA MET A 87 5.43 1.90 5.99
C MET A 87 5.77 0.61 6.74
N ARG A 88 6.43 0.70 7.90
CA ARG A 88 6.69 -0.47 8.74
C ARG A 88 5.39 -1.14 9.19
N PHE A 89 4.41 -0.36 9.63
CA PHE A 89 3.10 -0.89 10.02
C PHE A 89 2.35 -1.46 8.83
N PHE A 90 2.27 -0.70 7.73
CA PHE A 90 1.61 -1.11 6.50
C PHE A 90 2.18 -2.42 5.96
N ASP A 91 3.50 -2.57 5.97
CA ASP A 91 4.21 -3.78 5.52
C ASP A 91 3.93 -4.97 6.43
N LEU A 92 3.98 -4.78 7.75
CA LEU A 92 3.67 -5.84 8.72
C LEU A 92 2.22 -6.32 8.59
N TYR A 93 1.27 -5.41 8.38
CA TYR A 93 -0.14 -5.74 8.21
C TYR A 93 -0.37 -6.50 6.89
N THR A 94 0.18 -6.00 5.78
CA THR A 94 -0.01 -6.59 4.44
C THR A 94 0.77 -7.88 4.22
N GLN A 95 1.89 -8.10 4.91
CA GLN A 95 2.63 -9.38 4.87
C GLN A 95 1.87 -10.54 5.52
N ARG A 96 0.99 -10.25 6.49
CA ARG A 96 0.17 -11.26 7.18
C ARG A 96 -1.09 -11.62 6.40
N GLY A 97 -1.28 -11.08 5.20
CA GLY A 97 -2.45 -11.33 4.34
C GLY A 97 -3.75 -10.67 4.82
N GLY A 98 -3.66 -9.70 5.75
CA GLY A 98 -4.82 -9.14 6.47
C GLY A 98 -5.55 -10.24 7.23
N GLY A 99 -5.31 -10.33 8.54
CA GLY A 99 -5.75 -11.43 9.40
C GLY A 99 -7.20 -11.87 9.27
#